data_AF-A0A3F2RK37-F1
#
_entry.id   AF-A0A3F2RK37-F1
#
_cell.length_a   1.000
_cell.length_b   1.000
_cell.length_c   1.000
_cell.angle_alpha   90.00
_cell.angle_beta   90.00
_cell.angle_gamma   90.00
#
_symmetry.space_group_name_H-M   'P 1'
#
loop_
_entity.id
_entity.type
_entity.pdbx_description
1 polymer ?
#
loop_
_entity_poly.entity_id
_entity_poly.type
_entity_poly.pdbx_seq_one_letter_code
_entity_poly.pdbx_strand_id
1 'polypeptide(L)'
;MGKMLHKFGAIANFTVETQVVQYARLAKEVTPNADGTEFYLNAEELKQFKSMNDFLDVSVLDDREQVLNFMAALPDPVHAPLFIRPDQQSTSKTGLATSFELPGWGIAVILNPHALYDKPSTKERELQRVMGLFVTELRTLLGVPDFADRQQEEDATNRGASRRPLVFLPSPTDGIADWELDVVMRDRFTRIMQAAIETLQSTVELVEALPELSVLERVQARVGTAVSRLESILCEHQQECVAGSDLRSLLAMARQASELTDAAYYDHTMIRQLYFPQEQMLGVYAPLLAPLILPFLLGFVREFKRWKTKRAAKKAKQE
;
A
#
# COMPACT_ATOMS: atom_id res chain seq x y z
N MET A 1 13.17 15.30 -11.75
CA MET A 1 12.10 14.76 -10.89
C MET A 1 10.79 15.55 -10.99
N GLY A 2 10.76 16.88 -10.84
CA GLY A 2 9.49 17.64 -10.92
C GLY A 2 8.64 17.41 -12.19
N LYS A 3 9.27 17.36 -13.38
CA LYS A 3 8.56 17.02 -14.63
C LYS A 3 7.96 15.62 -14.64
N MET A 4 8.69 14.64 -14.07
CA MET A 4 8.24 13.26 -13.92
C MET A 4 7.01 13.21 -13.02
N LEU A 5 7.07 13.83 -11.84
CA LEU A 5 5.94 13.90 -10.90
C LEU A 5 4.72 14.56 -11.53
N HIS A 6 4.91 15.62 -12.32
CA HIS A 6 3.81 16.25 -13.07
C HIS A 6 3.16 15.29 -14.08
N LYS A 7 3.94 14.47 -14.81
CA LYS A 7 3.38 13.44 -15.69
C LYS A 7 2.61 12.37 -14.92
N PHE A 8 3.15 11.93 -13.79
CA PHE A 8 2.50 11.00 -12.88
C PHE A 8 1.30 11.59 -12.14
N GLY A 9 1.09 12.91 -12.18
CA GLY A 9 -0.08 13.56 -11.59
C GLY A 9 -1.43 13.01 -12.07
N ALA A 10 -1.45 12.34 -13.23
CA ALA A 10 -2.64 11.63 -13.70
C ALA A 10 -2.88 10.29 -12.97
N ILE A 11 -1.88 9.76 -12.24
CA ILE A 11 -1.92 8.51 -11.46
C ILE A 11 -2.09 8.77 -9.96
N ALA A 12 -1.49 9.81 -9.41
CA ALA A 12 -1.63 10.13 -8.00
C ALA A 12 -1.36 11.61 -7.76
N ASN A 13 -1.84 12.11 -6.63
CA ASN A 13 -1.45 13.43 -6.15
C ASN A 13 -0.11 13.29 -5.41
N PHE A 14 0.83 14.17 -5.72
CA PHE A 14 2.16 14.18 -5.11
C PHE A 14 2.39 15.50 -4.38
N THR A 15 2.81 15.40 -3.14
CA THR A 15 3.36 16.50 -2.35
C THR A 15 4.85 16.23 -2.18
N VAL A 16 5.67 17.29 -2.26
CA VAL A 16 7.13 17.17 -2.11
C VAL A 16 7.56 18.07 -0.97
N GLU A 17 8.09 17.44 0.06
CA GLU A 17 8.70 18.11 1.20
C GLU A 17 10.21 17.92 1.14
N THR A 18 10.96 18.92 1.58
CA THR A 18 12.41 18.87 1.62
C THR A 18 12.90 19.14 3.02
N GLN A 19 13.79 18.28 3.49
CA GLN A 19 14.40 18.39 4.82
C GLN A 19 15.90 18.19 4.71
N VAL A 20 16.64 18.94 5.52
CA VAL A 20 18.08 18.75 5.71
C VAL A 20 18.31 18.21 7.12
N VAL A 21 18.88 17.02 7.20
CA VAL A 21 19.24 16.38 8.47
C VAL A 21 20.76 16.46 8.60
N GLN A 22 21.23 16.98 9.73
CA GLN A 22 22.65 17.09 10.04
C GLN A 22 23.07 15.99 11.01
N TYR A 23 24.33 15.56 10.91
CA TYR A 23 24.95 14.59 11.84
C TYR A 23 24.20 13.25 11.93
N ALA A 24 23.77 12.72 10.78
CA ALA A 24 23.23 11.36 10.70
C ALA A 24 24.27 10.33 11.17
N ARG A 25 23.83 9.34 11.93
CA ARG A 25 24.66 8.32 12.56
C ARG A 25 24.55 7.00 11.82
N LEU A 26 25.66 6.26 11.82
CA LEU A 26 25.74 4.89 11.33
C LEU A 26 25.82 3.94 12.53
N ALA A 27 25.38 2.69 12.33
CA ALA A 27 25.40 1.66 13.36
C ALA A 27 26.79 1.24 13.80
N LYS A 28 27.74 1.41 12.89
CA LYS A 28 29.11 1.02 13.08
C LYS A 28 30.01 2.04 12.41
N GLU A 29 31.23 2.14 12.91
CA GLU A 29 32.25 2.97 12.30
C GLU A 29 32.61 2.46 10.90
N VAL A 30 32.96 3.42 10.05
CA VAL A 30 33.30 3.19 8.65
C VAL A 30 34.60 2.38 8.57
N THR A 31 34.62 1.33 7.75
CA THR A 31 35.81 0.49 7.60
C THR A 31 36.74 1.06 6.52
N PRO A 32 38.01 1.41 6.83
CA PRO A 32 38.97 1.84 5.82
C PRO A 32 39.46 0.65 5.00
N ASN A 33 39.81 0.90 3.74
CA ASN A 33 40.56 -0.04 2.92
C ASN A 33 41.98 -0.27 3.49
N ALA A 34 42.65 -1.34 3.08
CA ALA A 34 44.04 -1.64 3.44
C ALA A 34 45.00 -0.48 3.10
N ASP A 35 44.70 0.28 2.04
CA ASP A 35 45.48 1.44 1.60
C ASP A 35 45.05 2.76 2.26
N GLY A 36 43.96 2.77 3.05
CA GLY A 36 43.40 3.96 3.71
C GLY A 36 42.79 5.01 2.77
N THR A 37 42.65 4.71 1.48
CA THR A 37 42.19 5.64 0.43
C THR A 37 40.70 5.56 0.11
N GLU A 38 40.05 4.44 0.44
CA GLU A 38 38.64 4.17 0.17
C GLU A 38 37.99 3.66 1.46
N PHE A 39 36.71 3.97 1.65
CA PHE A 39 35.95 3.63 2.84
C PHE A 39 34.72 2.80 2.50
N TYR A 40 34.38 1.83 3.35
CA TYR A 40 33.29 0.89 3.08
C TYR A 40 32.31 0.73 4.24
N LEU A 41 31.05 0.53 3.87
CA LEU A 41 29.96 0.08 4.73
C LEU A 41 29.40 -1.25 4.23
N ASN A 42 29.01 -2.12 5.16
CA ASN A 42 28.33 -3.36 4.80
C ASN A 42 26.83 -3.11 4.62
N ALA A 43 26.22 -3.73 3.61
CA ALA A 43 24.78 -3.59 3.36
C ALA A 43 23.90 -3.98 4.56
N GLU A 44 24.32 -4.97 5.36
CA GLU A 44 23.58 -5.39 6.56
C GLU A 44 23.51 -4.31 7.65
N GLU A 45 24.57 -3.51 7.78
CA GLU A 45 24.68 -2.45 8.79
C GLU A 45 23.75 -1.27 8.45
N LEU A 46 23.43 -1.08 7.17
CA LEU A 46 22.53 -0.02 6.68
C LEU A 46 21.06 -0.28 7.01
N LYS A 47 20.67 -1.52 7.33
CA LYS A 47 19.29 -1.83 7.76
C LYS A 47 18.89 -1.09 9.03
N GLN A 48 19.87 -0.81 9.91
CA GLN A 48 19.65 -0.09 11.17
C GLN A 48 19.72 1.44 10.99
N PHE A 49 20.02 1.93 9.78
CA PHE A 49 20.18 3.35 9.52
C PHE A 49 18.93 4.16 9.88
N LYS A 50 17.74 3.68 9.49
CA LYS A 50 16.48 4.32 9.88
C LYS A 50 16.30 4.37 11.40
N SER A 51 16.55 3.27 12.11
CA SER A 51 16.30 3.22 13.55
C SER A 51 17.24 4.10 14.38
N MET A 52 18.43 4.39 13.85
CA MET A 52 19.44 5.17 14.57
C MET A 52 19.34 6.67 14.37
N ASN A 53 18.58 7.07 13.37
CA ASN A 53 18.34 8.45 13.04
C ASN A 53 16.86 8.70 13.28
N ASP A 54 16.57 9.57 14.23
CA ASP A 54 15.21 10.06 14.43
C ASP A 54 14.91 11.07 13.31
N PHE A 55 14.71 10.54 12.10
CA PHE A 55 14.05 11.29 11.04
C PHE A 55 12.68 11.62 11.61
N LEU A 56 12.37 12.91 11.73
CA LEU A 56 11.11 13.42 12.30
C LEU A 56 9.93 13.00 11.41
N ASP A 57 9.63 11.70 11.41
CA ASP A 57 8.61 11.02 10.62
C ASP A 57 7.28 11.14 11.35
N VAL A 58 6.67 12.32 11.41
CA VAL A 58 5.24 12.39 11.70
C VAL A 58 4.57 13.48 10.87
N SER A 59 4.61 13.33 9.55
CA SER A 59 3.50 13.88 8.76
C SER A 59 2.26 13.08 9.18
N VAL A 60 1.24 13.78 9.68
CA VAL A 60 -0.07 13.15 9.94
C VAL A 60 -0.64 12.80 8.57
N LEU A 61 -0.59 11.52 8.24
CA LEU A 61 -1.06 11.01 6.96
C LEU A 61 -2.57 10.85 7.00
N ASP A 62 -3.23 11.34 5.95
CA ASP A 62 -4.60 10.96 5.68
C ASP A 62 -4.67 9.50 5.21
N ASP A 63 -5.86 8.92 5.28
CA ASP A 63 -6.10 7.56 4.79
C ASP A 63 -5.65 7.45 3.31
N ARG A 64 -4.72 6.53 3.04
CA ARG A 64 -4.09 6.23 1.72
C ARG A 64 -2.91 7.10 1.31
N GLU A 65 -2.45 8.01 2.16
CA GLU A 65 -1.18 8.69 1.91
C GLU A 65 0.00 7.77 2.22
N GLN A 66 1.01 7.78 1.36
CA GLN A 66 2.25 7.03 1.56
C GLN A 66 3.44 7.96 1.39
N VAL A 67 4.31 7.99 2.39
CA VAL A 67 5.54 8.77 2.36
C VAL A 67 6.66 7.92 1.77
N LEU A 68 7.36 8.49 0.78
CA LEU A 68 8.56 7.91 0.18
C LEU A 68 9.73 8.86 0.39
N ASN A 69 10.83 8.35 0.93
CA ASN A 69 12.00 9.13 1.27
C ASN A 69 13.09 8.97 0.21
N PHE A 70 13.55 10.10 -0.33
CA PHE A 70 14.68 10.15 -1.27
C PHE A 70 15.80 10.96 -0.63
N MET A 71 16.79 10.26 -0.07
CA MET A 71 17.87 10.86 0.70
C MET A 71 19.17 10.92 -0.10
N ALA A 72 19.82 12.09 -0.09
CA ALA A 72 21.21 12.24 -0.51
C ALA A 72 22.10 12.39 0.73
N ALA A 73 22.87 11.36 1.04
CA ALA A 73 23.75 11.32 2.20
C ALA A 73 25.14 11.84 1.83
N LEU A 74 25.59 12.91 2.49
CA LEU A 74 26.93 13.44 2.36
C LEU A 74 27.81 12.92 3.51
N PRO A 75 28.79 12.03 3.25
CA PRO A 75 29.71 11.59 4.28
C PRO A 75 30.68 12.71 4.68
N ASP A 76 31.26 12.56 5.87
CA ASP A 76 32.38 13.40 6.32
C ASP A 76 33.54 13.34 5.29
N PRO A 77 34.14 14.47 4.89
CA PRO A 77 35.33 14.50 4.04
C PRO A 77 36.45 13.55 4.47
N VAL A 78 36.59 13.27 5.77
CA VAL A 78 37.59 12.33 6.30
C VAL A 78 37.31 10.89 5.87
N HIS A 79 36.04 10.52 5.75
CA HIS A 79 35.58 9.17 5.42
C HIS A 79 35.11 9.05 3.96
N ALA A 80 35.64 9.90 3.08
CA ALA A 80 35.30 9.93 1.66
C ALA A 80 36.51 9.52 0.78
N PRO A 81 36.31 8.76 -0.30
CA PRO A 81 35.03 8.27 -0.83
C PRO A 81 34.49 7.04 -0.08
N LEU A 82 33.17 7.04 0.11
CA LEU A 82 32.41 6.00 0.80
C LEU A 82 31.65 5.13 -0.19
N PHE A 83 31.72 3.82 -0.02
CA PHE A 83 31.06 2.82 -0.83
C PHE A 83 30.36 1.76 0.02
N ILE A 84 29.41 1.06 -0.58
CA ILE A 84 28.65 -0.02 0.06
C ILE A 84 29.11 -1.35 -0.52
N ARG A 85 29.45 -2.29 0.35
CA ARG A 85 29.80 -3.65 -0.02
C ARG A 85 28.59 -4.58 0.21
N PRO A 86 28.14 -5.32 -0.82
CA PRO A 86 27.02 -6.24 -0.69
C PRO A 86 27.33 -7.45 0.21
N ASP A 87 28.56 -7.96 0.15
CA ASP A 87 29.01 -9.15 0.88
C ASP A 87 30.42 -8.92 1.49
N GLN A 88 30.62 -9.32 2.73
CA GLN A 88 31.87 -9.12 3.48
C GLN A 88 33.09 -9.79 2.81
N GLN A 89 32.90 -10.80 1.96
CA GLN A 89 33.98 -11.60 1.36
C GLN A 89 34.44 -11.14 -0.03
N SER A 90 33.72 -10.22 -0.69
CA SER A 90 34.11 -9.75 -2.02
C SER A 90 35.09 -8.58 -1.92
N THR A 91 36.37 -8.84 -2.19
CA THR A 91 37.46 -7.86 -2.35
C THR A 91 37.49 -7.22 -3.74
N SER A 92 36.54 -7.56 -4.62
CA SER A 92 36.50 -7.05 -5.98
C SER A 92 35.86 -5.65 -6.05
N LYS A 93 36.56 -4.69 -6.68
CA LYS A 93 36.04 -3.32 -6.94
C LYS A 93 34.81 -3.28 -7.86
N THR A 94 34.48 -4.38 -8.52
CA THR A 94 33.44 -4.51 -9.56
C THR A 94 32.01 -4.66 -9.02
N GLY A 95 31.78 -4.55 -7.71
CA GLY A 95 30.46 -4.70 -7.08
C GLY A 95 30.15 -3.65 -6.00
N LEU A 96 30.84 -2.51 -6.00
CA LEU A 96 30.62 -1.46 -5.01
C LEU A 96 29.36 -0.66 -5.34
N ALA A 97 28.42 -0.61 -4.39
CA ALA A 97 27.21 0.18 -4.51
C ALA A 97 27.39 1.59 -3.93
N THR A 98 26.64 2.56 -4.46
CA THR A 98 26.63 3.95 -3.99
C THR A 98 25.25 4.40 -3.52
N SER A 99 24.32 3.48 -3.42
CA SER A 99 22.97 3.68 -2.91
C SER A 99 22.46 2.41 -2.26
N PHE A 100 21.50 2.55 -1.36
CA PHE A 100 20.78 1.45 -0.73
C PHE A 100 19.32 1.81 -0.53
N GLU A 101 18.48 0.80 -0.63
CA GLU A 101 17.04 0.90 -0.43
C GLU A 101 16.70 0.42 0.99
N LEU A 102 15.76 1.13 1.62
CA LEU A 102 15.14 0.73 2.88
C LEU A 102 13.68 0.36 2.57
N PRO A 103 13.31 -0.94 2.70
CA PRO A 103 11.97 -1.41 2.35
C PRO A 103 10.88 -0.60 3.05
N GLY A 104 9.93 -0.08 2.26
CA GLY A 104 8.81 0.72 2.75
C GLY A 104 9.17 2.14 3.25
N TRP A 105 10.45 2.53 3.18
CA TRP A 105 10.89 3.89 3.54
C TRP A 105 11.37 4.68 2.33
N GLY A 106 12.14 4.07 1.42
CA GLY A 106 12.65 4.69 0.20
C GLY A 106 14.14 4.42 -0.02
N ILE A 107 14.86 5.37 -0.63
CA ILE A 107 16.26 5.22 -1.06
C ILE A 107 17.18 6.25 -0.43
N ALA A 108 18.39 5.80 -0.07
CA ALA A 108 19.49 6.66 0.32
C ALA A 108 20.66 6.51 -0.65
N VAL A 109 21.13 7.62 -1.21
CA VAL A 109 22.24 7.68 -2.15
C VAL A 109 23.41 8.42 -1.52
N ILE A 110 24.59 7.81 -1.55
CA ILE A 110 25.84 8.39 -1.06
C ILE A 110 26.37 9.38 -2.10
N LEU A 111 26.57 10.62 -1.67
CA LEU A 111 27.10 11.72 -2.46
C LEU A 111 28.57 11.95 -2.08
N ASN A 112 29.51 11.37 -2.82
CA ASN A 112 30.93 11.44 -2.47
C ASN A 112 31.50 12.86 -2.66
N PRO A 113 31.98 13.54 -1.60
CA PRO A 113 32.32 14.96 -1.63
C PRO A 113 33.45 15.33 -2.61
N HIS A 114 34.42 14.44 -2.84
CA HIS A 114 35.53 14.68 -3.79
C HIS A 114 35.03 15.02 -5.20
N ALA A 115 33.88 14.47 -5.59
CA ALA A 115 33.28 14.73 -6.88
C ALA A 115 32.44 16.03 -6.92
N LEU A 116 32.14 16.63 -5.76
CA LEU A 116 31.47 17.93 -5.63
C LEU A 116 32.45 19.12 -5.63
N TYR A 117 33.67 18.91 -5.12
CA TYR A 117 34.67 19.97 -4.93
C TYR A 117 35.71 20.09 -6.06
N ASP A 118 35.74 19.15 -7.00
CA ASP A 118 36.73 19.13 -8.09
C ASP A 118 36.42 20.17 -9.19
N LYS A 119 35.47 19.89 -10.08
CA LYS A 119 35.08 20.78 -11.19
C LYS A 119 33.56 20.93 -11.25
N PRO A 120 33.03 22.07 -11.77
CA PRO A 120 31.59 22.25 -11.94
C PRO A 120 30.96 21.15 -12.81
N SER A 121 31.70 20.63 -13.81
CA SER A 121 31.27 19.49 -14.62
C SER A 121 31.14 18.19 -13.83
N THR A 122 32.02 17.97 -12.85
CA THR A 122 32.02 16.77 -12.00
C THR A 122 30.85 16.84 -11.02
N LYS A 123 30.60 18.02 -10.43
CA LYS A 123 29.43 18.27 -9.59
C LYS A 123 28.12 17.99 -10.32
N GLU A 124 27.97 18.51 -11.53
CA GLU A 124 26.76 18.30 -12.34
C GLU A 124 26.56 16.80 -12.65
N ARG A 125 27.64 16.09 -12.99
CA ARG A 125 27.60 14.65 -13.25
C ARG A 125 27.18 13.83 -12.03
N GLU A 126 27.66 14.20 -10.84
CA GLU A 126 27.24 13.55 -9.60
C GLU A 126 25.78 13.83 -9.25
N LEU A 127 25.31 15.07 -9.42
CA LEU A 127 23.89 15.39 -9.21
C LEU A 127 23.01 14.63 -10.21
N GLN A 128 23.44 14.51 -11.46
CA GLN A 128 22.75 13.69 -12.46
C GLN A 128 22.74 12.21 -12.08
N ARG A 129 23.83 11.68 -11.51
CA ARG A 129 23.88 10.30 -10.98
C ARG A 129 22.86 10.12 -9.85
N VAL A 130 22.86 10.99 -8.84
CA VAL A 130 21.94 10.90 -7.71
C VAL A 130 20.49 11.03 -8.16
N MET A 131 20.19 12.03 -8.99
CA MET A 131 18.84 12.21 -9.54
C MET A 131 18.42 11.05 -10.45
N GLY A 132 19.36 10.45 -11.18
CA GLY A 132 19.13 9.26 -11.98
C GLY A 132 18.71 8.07 -11.10
N LEU A 133 19.45 7.81 -10.01
CA LEU A 133 19.12 6.76 -9.05
C LEU A 133 17.75 6.99 -8.39
N PHE A 134 17.43 8.24 -8.02
CA PHE A 134 16.10 8.56 -7.49
C PHE A 134 14.99 8.36 -8.52
N VAL A 135 15.22 8.70 -9.79
CA VAL A 135 14.25 8.44 -10.86
C VAL A 135 14.06 6.95 -11.08
N THR A 136 15.14 6.16 -11.07
CA THR A 136 15.07 4.70 -11.17
C THR A 136 14.24 4.12 -10.04
N GLU A 137 14.49 4.52 -8.79
CA GLU A 137 13.72 4.03 -7.65
C GLU A 137 12.26 4.50 -7.67
N LEU A 138 12.01 5.74 -8.09
CA LEU A 138 10.63 6.20 -8.23
C LEU A 138 9.89 5.40 -9.30
N ARG A 139 10.58 5.00 -10.38
CA ARG A 139 10.01 4.14 -11.43
C ARG A 139 9.67 2.76 -10.88
N THR A 140 10.56 2.12 -10.11
CA THR A 140 10.31 0.80 -9.51
C THR A 140 9.13 0.84 -8.55
N LEU A 141 9.09 1.83 -7.66
CA LEU A 141 8.01 2.01 -6.68
C LEU A 141 6.65 2.31 -7.32
N LEU A 142 6.63 3.04 -8.45
CA LEU A 142 5.41 3.30 -9.20
C LEU A 142 5.00 2.13 -10.12
N GLY A 143 5.75 1.02 -10.09
CA GLY A 143 5.47 -0.17 -10.89
C GLY A 143 5.71 0.03 -12.39
N VAL A 144 6.60 0.96 -12.76
CA VAL A 144 7.00 1.12 -14.15
C VAL A 144 7.82 -0.11 -14.56
N PRO A 145 7.41 -0.84 -15.62
CA PRO A 145 8.14 -2.01 -16.07
C PRO A 145 9.58 -1.65 -16.46
N ASP A 146 10.53 -2.51 -16.09
CA ASP A 146 11.89 -2.39 -16.59
C ASP A 146 11.97 -2.97 -18.00
N PHE A 147 12.22 -2.08 -18.96
CA PHE A 147 12.35 -2.44 -20.37
C PHE A 147 13.79 -2.67 -20.79
N ALA A 148 14.77 -2.45 -19.90
CA ALA A 148 16.16 -2.74 -20.19
C ALA A 148 16.37 -4.24 -20.41
N ASP A 149 15.84 -5.08 -19.51
CA ASP A 149 15.89 -6.54 -19.64
C ASP A 149 15.18 -7.01 -20.90
N ARG A 150 13.98 -6.46 -21.17
CA ARG A 150 13.21 -6.78 -22.37
C ARG A 150 13.94 -6.38 -23.66
N GLN A 151 14.59 -5.21 -23.68
CA GLN A 151 15.41 -4.79 -24.81
C GLN A 151 16.60 -5.74 -25.02
N GLN A 152 17.26 -6.18 -23.94
CA GLN A 152 18.37 -7.14 -24.03
C GLN A 152 17.91 -8.50 -24.57
N GLU A 153 16.74 -8.99 -24.16
CA GLU A 153 16.14 -10.22 -24.68
C GLU A 153 15.81 -10.10 -26.18
N GLU A 154 15.21 -8.97 -26.60
CA GLU A 154 14.94 -8.69 -28.01
C GLU A 154 16.25 -8.60 -28.82
N ASP A 155 17.27 -7.93 -28.31
CA ASP A 155 18.57 -7.82 -28.97
C ASP A 155 19.28 -9.18 -29.07
N ALA A 156 19.15 -10.04 -28.05
CA ALA A 156 19.70 -11.39 -28.06
C ALA A 156 19.00 -12.31 -29.08
N THR A 157 17.68 -12.16 -29.26
CA THR A 157 16.86 -12.96 -30.18
C THR A 157 16.90 -12.44 -31.63
N ASN A 158 17.31 -11.19 -31.85
CA ASN A 158 17.38 -10.54 -33.17
C ASN A 158 18.66 -10.82 -33.99
N ARG A 159 19.41 -11.89 -33.70
CA ARG A 159 20.66 -12.25 -34.43
C ARG A 159 20.46 -12.80 -35.87
N GLY A 160 19.32 -12.56 -36.52
CA GLY A 160 18.97 -13.07 -37.86
C GLY A 160 18.80 -11.99 -38.95
N ALA A 161 19.11 -12.33 -40.20
CA ALA A 161 19.32 -11.40 -41.33
C ALA A 161 18.09 -10.60 -41.85
N SER A 162 16.92 -10.65 -41.23
CA SER A 162 15.71 -9.91 -41.68
C SER A 162 14.66 -9.72 -40.60
N ARG A 163 15.04 -9.20 -39.43
CA ARG A 163 14.06 -8.72 -38.42
C ARG A 163 14.32 -7.27 -38.05
N ARG A 164 13.24 -6.50 -37.97
CA ARG A 164 13.28 -5.07 -37.63
C ARG A 164 13.58 -4.95 -36.14
N PRO A 165 14.57 -4.14 -35.73
CA PRO A 165 14.87 -3.96 -34.32
C PRO A 165 13.68 -3.27 -33.63
N LEU A 166 13.22 -3.86 -32.54
CA LEU A 166 12.24 -3.24 -31.66
C LEU A 166 13.03 -2.29 -30.74
N VAL A 167 12.69 -1.00 -30.76
CA VAL A 167 13.39 0.03 -29.98
C VAL A 167 12.41 0.66 -29.02
N PHE A 168 12.64 0.48 -27.73
CA PHE A 168 11.89 1.20 -26.70
C PHE A 168 12.40 2.64 -26.62
N LEU A 169 11.51 3.60 -26.89
CA LEU A 169 11.88 5.02 -26.90
C LEU A 169 12.05 5.53 -25.46
N PRO A 170 13.25 5.98 -25.06
CA PRO A 170 13.47 6.53 -23.73
C PRO A 170 12.87 7.93 -23.61
N SER A 171 12.66 8.39 -22.37
CA SER A 171 12.29 9.77 -22.08
C SER A 171 13.50 10.56 -21.58
N PRO A 172 14.17 11.34 -22.45
CA PRO A 172 15.41 12.02 -22.08
C PRO A 172 15.20 13.17 -21.10
N THR A 173 14.00 13.76 -21.03
CA THR A 173 13.75 14.99 -20.25
C THR A 173 12.81 14.79 -19.07
N ASP A 174 11.89 13.84 -19.16
CA ASP A 174 10.77 13.74 -18.23
C ASP A 174 10.89 12.52 -17.30
N GLY A 175 11.90 11.67 -17.49
CA GLY A 175 12.14 10.47 -16.68
C GLY A 175 11.19 9.31 -16.93
N ILE A 176 10.06 9.55 -17.60
CA ILE A 176 9.10 8.53 -18.08
C ILE A 176 8.58 8.89 -19.47
N ALA A 177 8.47 7.88 -20.34
CA ALA A 177 7.89 8.00 -21.67
C ALA A 177 6.37 7.81 -21.63
N ASP A 178 5.65 8.42 -22.56
CA ASP A 178 4.18 8.44 -22.49
C ASP A 178 3.56 7.04 -22.63
N TRP A 179 4.19 6.16 -23.42
CA TRP A 179 3.78 4.77 -23.56
C TRP A 179 4.03 3.94 -22.29
N GLU A 180 5.08 4.25 -21.52
CA GLU A 180 5.34 3.62 -20.22
C GLU A 180 4.25 4.04 -19.22
N LEU A 181 3.91 5.33 -19.23
CA LEU A 181 2.85 5.87 -18.41
C LEU A 181 1.49 5.22 -18.74
N ASP A 182 1.18 5.03 -20.01
CA ASP A 182 -0.05 4.34 -20.46
C ASP A 182 -0.12 2.90 -19.93
N VAL A 183 1.00 2.16 -19.93
CA VAL A 183 1.05 0.80 -19.39
C VAL A 183 0.75 0.79 -17.90
N VAL A 184 1.38 1.68 -17.12
CA VAL A 184 1.14 1.80 -15.67
C VAL A 184 -0.30 2.24 -15.38
N MET A 185 -0.84 3.17 -16.17
CA MET A 185 -2.24 3.61 -16.01
C MET A 185 -3.24 2.48 -16.25
N ARG A 186 -3.00 1.62 -17.26
CA ARG A 186 -3.86 0.47 -17.56
C ARG A 186 -3.82 -0.56 -16.45
N ASP A 187 -2.64 -0.92 -15.96
CA ASP A 187 -2.49 -1.85 -14.82
C ASP A 187 -3.13 -1.27 -13.55
N ARG A 188 -2.93 0.03 -13.29
CA ARG A 188 -3.57 0.67 -12.13
C ARG A 188 -5.08 0.71 -12.25
N PHE A 189 -5.62 0.99 -13.44
CA PHE A 189 -7.05 1.00 -13.70
C PHE A 189 -7.68 -0.37 -13.42
N THR A 190 -7.10 -1.46 -13.95
CA THR A 190 -7.64 -2.80 -13.73
C THR A 190 -7.60 -3.20 -12.25
N ARG A 191 -6.51 -2.88 -11.54
CA ARG A 191 -6.40 -3.15 -10.10
C ARG A 191 -7.42 -2.37 -9.28
N ILE A 192 -7.61 -1.09 -9.56
CA ILE A 192 -8.60 -0.26 -8.86
C ILE A 192 -10.02 -0.76 -9.12
N MET A 193 -10.34 -1.09 -10.37
CA MET A 193 -11.65 -1.65 -10.73
C MET A 193 -11.91 -2.97 -9.99
N GLN A 194 -10.93 -3.87 -9.99
CA GLN A 194 -11.03 -5.14 -9.29
C GLN A 194 -11.21 -4.93 -7.78
N ALA A 195 -10.39 -4.08 -7.16
CA ALA A 195 -10.50 -3.76 -5.74
C ALA A 195 -11.89 -3.20 -5.40
N ALA A 196 -12.41 -2.24 -6.17
CA ALA A 196 -13.74 -1.68 -5.95
C ALA A 196 -14.85 -2.75 -6.02
N ILE A 197 -14.78 -3.66 -6.99
CA ILE A 197 -15.74 -4.77 -7.13
C ILE A 197 -15.65 -5.73 -5.94
N GLU A 198 -14.43 -6.09 -5.52
CA GLU A 198 -14.20 -6.97 -4.37
C GLU A 198 -14.71 -6.33 -3.06
N THR A 199 -14.49 -5.02 -2.86
CA THR A 199 -15.02 -4.32 -1.69
C THR A 199 -16.55 -4.26 -1.72
N LEU A 200 -17.17 -4.06 -2.89
CA LEU A 200 -18.63 -4.10 -3.04
C LEU A 200 -19.20 -5.47 -2.72
N GLN A 201 -18.59 -6.54 -3.23
CA GLN A 201 -18.96 -7.92 -2.90
C GLN A 201 -18.88 -8.17 -1.40
N SER A 202 -17.76 -7.78 -0.78
CA SER A 202 -17.57 -7.88 0.67
C SER A 202 -18.60 -7.07 1.47
N THR A 203 -19.04 -5.92 0.93
CA THR A 203 -20.10 -5.10 1.54
C THR A 203 -21.45 -5.81 1.48
N VAL A 204 -21.78 -6.43 0.35
CA VAL A 204 -23.01 -7.23 0.20
C VAL A 204 -23.01 -8.41 1.16
N GLU A 205 -21.92 -9.18 1.20
CA GLU A 205 -21.76 -10.32 2.12
C GLU A 205 -21.93 -9.90 3.59
N LEU A 206 -21.39 -8.73 3.97
CA LEU A 206 -21.53 -8.18 5.33
C LEU A 206 -23.00 -7.86 5.67
N VAL A 207 -23.74 -7.25 4.74
CA VAL A 207 -25.15 -6.91 4.94
C VAL A 207 -26.02 -8.17 5.00
N GLU A 208 -25.76 -9.16 4.16
CA GLU A 208 -26.49 -10.43 4.16
C GLU A 208 -26.24 -11.25 5.44
N ALA A 209 -25.00 -11.25 5.95
CA ALA A 209 -24.64 -11.97 7.16
C ALA A 209 -25.25 -11.36 8.44
N LEU A 210 -25.62 -10.08 8.41
CA LEU A 210 -26.10 -9.32 9.57
C LEU A 210 -27.41 -8.58 9.24
N PRO A 211 -28.58 -9.26 9.25
CA PRO A 211 -29.85 -8.65 8.86
C PRO A 211 -30.34 -7.56 9.83
N GLU A 212 -29.78 -7.48 11.03
CA GLU A 212 -30.06 -6.40 12.01
C GLU A 212 -29.17 -5.16 11.82
N LEU A 213 -28.23 -5.19 10.87
CA LEU A 213 -27.34 -4.07 10.58
C LEU A 213 -28.14 -2.88 10.02
N SER A 214 -28.13 -1.75 10.72
CA SER A 214 -28.76 -0.51 10.24
C SER A 214 -27.86 0.19 9.23
N VAL A 215 -28.11 0.00 7.93
CA VAL A 215 -27.41 0.73 6.86
C VAL A 215 -27.94 2.15 6.78
N LEU A 216 -27.10 3.14 7.10
CA LEU A 216 -27.46 4.55 7.02
C LEU A 216 -27.58 5.03 5.57
N GLU A 217 -28.43 6.04 5.33
CA GLU A 217 -28.64 6.65 4.01
C GLU A 217 -27.33 7.14 3.36
N ARG A 218 -26.38 7.65 4.15
CA ARG A 218 -25.05 8.07 3.64
C ARG A 218 -24.23 6.90 3.07
N VAL A 219 -24.34 5.70 3.65
CA VAL A 219 -23.66 4.50 3.16
C VAL A 219 -24.33 4.03 1.87
N GLN A 220 -25.66 4.02 1.85
CA GLN A 220 -26.44 3.72 0.64
C GLN A 220 -26.09 4.67 -0.51
N ALA A 221 -26.02 5.99 -0.25
CA ALA A 221 -25.68 6.99 -1.26
C ALA A 221 -24.26 6.79 -1.82
N ARG A 222 -23.29 6.44 -0.97
CA ARG A 222 -21.91 6.13 -1.40
C ARG A 222 -21.88 4.89 -2.30
N VAL A 223 -22.52 3.79 -1.88
CA VAL A 223 -22.60 2.55 -2.67
C VAL A 223 -23.31 2.80 -4.00
N GLY A 224 -24.45 3.49 -3.99
CA GLY A 224 -25.20 3.81 -5.22
C GLY A 224 -24.40 4.69 -6.19
N THR A 225 -23.69 5.69 -5.67
CA THR A 225 -22.81 6.54 -6.49
C THR A 225 -21.63 5.75 -7.04
N ALA A 226 -21.02 4.87 -6.23
CA ALA A 226 -19.92 4.03 -6.68
C ALA A 226 -20.34 3.09 -7.81
N VAL A 227 -21.48 2.41 -7.66
CA VAL A 227 -22.05 1.52 -8.69
C VAL A 227 -22.34 2.28 -9.97
N SER A 228 -23.00 3.45 -9.88
CA SER A 228 -23.26 4.31 -11.04
C SER A 228 -21.97 4.70 -11.79
N ARG A 229 -20.89 5.00 -11.05
CA ARG A 229 -19.57 5.28 -11.66
C ARG A 229 -19.01 4.05 -12.37
N LEU A 230 -19.08 2.86 -11.76
CA LEU A 230 -18.62 1.62 -12.39
C LEU A 230 -19.45 1.27 -13.64
N GLU A 231 -20.77 1.42 -13.60
CA GLU A 231 -21.67 1.22 -14.74
C GLU A 231 -21.37 2.19 -15.90
N SER A 232 -21.05 3.45 -15.58
CA SER A 232 -20.64 4.46 -16.58
C SER A 232 -19.32 4.12 -17.27
N ILE A 233 -18.39 3.45 -16.55
CA ILE A 233 -17.12 2.96 -17.10
C ILE A 233 -17.35 1.75 -18.00
N LEU A 234 -18.24 0.84 -17.60
CA LEU A 234 -18.58 -0.38 -18.35
C LEU A 234 -19.53 -0.13 -19.52
N CYS A 235 -20.07 1.09 -19.63
CA CYS A 235 -21.02 1.52 -20.66
C CYS A 235 -22.26 0.62 -20.71
N GLU A 236 -22.71 0.17 -19.54
CA GLU A 236 -23.90 -0.68 -19.39
C GLU A 236 -25.18 0.11 -19.74
N HIS A 237 -25.15 1.45 -19.59
CA HIS A 237 -26.24 2.35 -19.97
C HIS A 237 -25.74 3.38 -21.00
N GLN A 238 -26.34 3.37 -22.20
CA GLN A 238 -25.88 4.12 -23.39
C GLN A 238 -25.85 5.65 -23.25
N GLN A 239 -26.48 6.24 -22.24
CA GLN A 239 -26.67 7.69 -22.14
C GLN A 239 -25.52 8.43 -21.43
N GLU A 240 -24.72 7.76 -20.59
CA GLU A 240 -23.64 8.39 -19.80
C GLU A 240 -22.37 7.51 -19.80
N CYS A 241 -21.93 7.07 -20.98
CA CYS A 241 -20.70 6.30 -21.16
C CYS A 241 -19.51 7.23 -21.42
N VAL A 242 -18.38 6.98 -20.75
CA VAL A 242 -17.13 7.70 -21.03
C VAL A 242 -16.39 7.04 -22.19
N ALA A 243 -15.95 7.85 -23.14
CA ALA A 243 -15.21 7.35 -24.29
C ALA A 243 -13.93 6.62 -23.83
N GLY A 244 -13.77 5.37 -24.27
CA GLY A 244 -12.63 4.51 -23.95
C GLY A 244 -11.25 5.07 -24.34
N SER A 245 -11.21 6.16 -25.11
CA SER A 245 -9.99 6.85 -25.54
C SER A 245 -9.34 7.70 -24.46
N ASP A 246 -10.09 8.15 -23.44
CA ASP A 246 -9.54 8.97 -22.35
C ASP A 246 -9.29 8.15 -21.09
N LEU A 247 -8.16 7.44 -21.08
CA LEU A 247 -7.73 6.61 -19.95
C LEU A 247 -7.59 7.40 -18.65
N ARG A 248 -7.25 8.69 -18.71
CA ARG A 248 -7.08 9.52 -17.50
C ARG A 248 -8.42 9.76 -16.83
N SER A 249 -9.45 10.10 -17.62
CA SER A 249 -10.80 10.27 -17.11
C SER A 249 -11.38 8.97 -16.53
N LEU A 250 -11.17 7.84 -17.21
CA LEU A 250 -11.59 6.52 -16.73
C LEU A 250 -10.92 6.15 -15.42
N LEU A 251 -9.62 6.40 -15.31
CA LEU A 251 -8.84 6.14 -14.10
C LEU A 251 -9.28 7.04 -12.94
N ALA A 252 -9.61 8.31 -13.20
CA ALA A 252 -10.14 9.21 -12.19
C ALA A 252 -11.53 8.75 -11.67
N MET A 253 -12.42 8.31 -12.55
CA MET A 253 -13.71 7.76 -12.14
C MET A 253 -13.57 6.44 -11.39
N ALA A 254 -12.68 5.54 -11.82
CA ALA A 254 -12.41 4.28 -11.13
C ALA A 254 -11.89 4.54 -9.71
N ARG A 255 -11.00 5.54 -9.53
CA ARG A 255 -10.55 5.98 -8.20
C ARG A 255 -11.70 6.47 -7.35
N GLN A 256 -12.52 7.37 -7.89
CA GLN A 256 -13.67 7.91 -7.16
C GLN A 256 -14.63 6.79 -6.74
N ALA A 257 -14.89 5.83 -7.62
CA ALA A 257 -15.70 4.66 -7.29
C ALA A 257 -15.06 3.86 -6.13
N SER A 258 -13.79 3.49 -6.23
CA SER A 258 -13.07 2.77 -5.17
C SER A 258 -13.03 3.54 -3.83
N GLU A 259 -12.84 4.85 -3.85
CA GLU A 259 -12.89 5.68 -2.64
C GLU A 259 -14.27 5.65 -2.00
N LEU A 260 -15.34 5.72 -2.79
CA LEU A 260 -16.71 5.64 -2.30
C LEU A 260 -17.06 4.24 -1.76
N THR A 261 -16.64 3.16 -2.42
CA THR A 261 -16.87 1.79 -1.96
C THR A 261 -16.18 1.54 -0.63
N ASP A 262 -14.93 1.94 -0.51
CA ASP A 262 -14.15 1.71 0.69
C ASP A 262 -14.64 2.62 1.83
N ALA A 263 -14.99 3.88 1.55
CA ALA A 263 -15.61 4.76 2.54
C ALA A 263 -16.98 4.25 3.01
N ALA A 264 -17.70 3.47 2.20
CA ALA A 264 -18.93 2.81 2.62
C ALA A 264 -18.65 1.57 3.48
N TYR A 265 -17.70 0.72 3.06
CA TYR A 265 -17.36 -0.52 3.77
C TYR A 265 -16.72 -0.26 5.14
N TYR A 266 -15.75 0.65 5.21
CA TYR A 266 -15.07 1.04 6.46
C TYR A 266 -15.81 2.12 7.24
N ASP A 267 -17.08 2.36 6.93
CA ASP A 267 -17.87 3.29 7.72
C ASP A 267 -18.03 2.77 9.15
N HIS A 268 -17.85 3.65 10.15
CA HIS A 268 -17.95 3.26 11.56
C HIS A 268 -19.27 2.57 11.95
N THR A 269 -20.36 2.80 11.20
CA THR A 269 -21.65 2.12 11.44
C THR A 269 -21.77 0.77 10.74
N MET A 270 -20.91 0.50 9.75
CA MET A 270 -20.81 -0.77 9.04
C MET A 270 -19.78 -1.70 9.69
N ILE A 271 -18.73 -1.12 10.30
CA ILE A 271 -17.75 -1.85 11.09
C ILE A 271 -18.44 -2.47 12.31
N ARG A 272 -18.16 -3.76 12.53
CA ARG A 272 -18.73 -4.68 13.52
C ARG A 272 -18.65 -4.20 14.98
N GLN A 273 -19.36 -3.15 15.33
CA GLN A 273 -19.65 -2.77 16.71
C GLN A 273 -21.05 -3.33 17.06
N LEU A 274 -21.08 -4.23 18.05
CA LEU A 274 -22.25 -4.95 18.57
C LEU A 274 -22.80 -6.10 17.71
N TYR A 275 -22.03 -7.16 17.54
CA TYR A 275 -22.63 -8.49 17.67
C TYR A 275 -22.30 -8.99 19.07
N PHE A 276 -23.18 -8.77 20.04
CA PHE A 276 -23.12 -9.57 21.28
C PHE A 276 -23.57 -10.98 20.87
N PRO A 277 -22.66 -11.96 20.74
CA PRO A 277 -23.08 -13.33 20.47
C PRO A 277 -24.14 -13.73 21.49
N GLN A 278 -25.16 -14.48 21.06
CA GLN A 278 -26.31 -14.84 21.90
C GLN A 278 -25.89 -15.46 23.25
N GLU A 279 -24.72 -16.10 23.31
CA GLU A 279 -24.12 -16.62 24.54
C GLU A 279 -23.77 -15.54 25.56
N GLN A 280 -23.28 -14.38 25.13
CA GLN A 280 -23.00 -13.23 25.99
C GLN A 280 -24.28 -12.52 26.43
N MET A 281 -25.30 -12.47 25.56
CA MET A 281 -26.63 -11.98 25.93
C MET A 281 -27.21 -12.86 27.05
N LEU A 282 -27.18 -14.19 26.89
CA LEU A 282 -27.65 -15.12 27.91
C LEU A 282 -26.85 -14.97 29.21
N GLY A 283 -25.52 -14.80 29.13
CA GLY A 283 -24.67 -14.58 30.30
C GLY A 283 -25.02 -13.33 31.11
N VAL A 284 -25.43 -12.24 30.44
CA VAL A 284 -25.82 -10.98 31.10
C VAL A 284 -27.25 -11.05 31.65
N TYR A 285 -28.19 -11.64 30.92
CA TYR A 285 -29.60 -11.66 31.31
C TYR A 285 -30.00 -12.85 32.20
N ALA A 286 -29.28 -13.98 32.15
CA ALA A 286 -29.62 -15.16 32.96
C ALA A 286 -29.56 -14.91 34.49
N PRO A 287 -28.56 -14.19 35.06
CA PRO A 287 -28.56 -13.87 36.49
C PRO A 287 -29.74 -12.99 36.92
N LEU A 288 -30.27 -12.14 36.02
CA LEU A 288 -31.43 -11.29 36.28
C LEU A 288 -32.74 -12.06 36.16
N LEU A 289 -32.86 -12.93 35.15
CA LEU A 289 -34.10 -13.66 34.84
C LEU A 289 -34.26 -14.97 35.62
N ALA A 290 -33.17 -15.65 35.97
CA ALA A 290 -33.23 -16.93 36.69
C ALA A 290 -33.94 -16.83 38.05
N PRO A 291 -33.69 -15.81 38.90
CA PRO A 291 -34.41 -15.64 40.16
C PRO A 291 -35.92 -15.39 39.97
N LEU A 292 -36.29 -14.75 38.85
CA LEU A 292 -37.69 -14.51 38.51
C LEU A 292 -38.39 -15.79 38.04
N ILE A 293 -37.76 -16.57 37.15
CA ILE A 293 -38.37 -17.72 36.47
C ILE A 293 -38.37 -18.98 37.36
N LEU A 294 -37.34 -19.18 38.19
CA LEU A 294 -37.15 -20.41 38.96
C LEU A 294 -38.31 -20.72 39.94
N PRO A 295 -38.87 -19.75 40.70
CA PRO A 295 -40.02 -20.00 41.58
C PRO A 295 -41.27 -20.40 40.81
N PHE A 296 -41.53 -19.82 39.64
CA PHE A 296 -42.68 -20.16 38.80
C PHE A 296 -42.57 -21.59 38.26
N LEU A 297 -41.40 -22.00 37.79
CA LEU A 297 -41.17 -23.38 37.32
C LEU A 297 -41.35 -24.40 38.46
N LEU A 298 -40.77 -24.14 39.63
CA LEU A 298 -40.93 -25.02 40.79
C LEU A 298 -42.39 -25.11 41.28
N GLY A 299 -43.11 -23.99 41.26
CA GLY A 299 -44.54 -23.93 41.56
C GLY A 299 -45.36 -24.75 40.54
N PHE A 300 -45.09 -24.58 39.26
CA PHE A 300 -45.76 -25.28 38.17
C PHE A 300 -45.56 -26.80 38.25
N VAL A 301 -44.32 -27.27 38.46
CA VAL A 301 -44.01 -28.70 38.60
C VAL A 301 -44.73 -29.31 39.81
N ARG A 302 -44.78 -28.59 40.93
CA ARG A 302 -45.50 -29.06 42.13
C ARG A 302 -46.99 -29.22 41.88
N GLU A 303 -47.63 -28.24 41.26
CA GLU A 303 -49.06 -28.31 40.99
C GLU A 303 -49.38 -29.36 39.92
N PHE A 304 -48.51 -29.53 38.92
CA PHE A 304 -48.66 -30.59 37.92
C PHE A 304 -48.58 -32.00 38.53
N LYS A 305 -47.65 -32.23 39.48
CA LYS A 305 -47.59 -33.50 40.23
C LYS A 305 -48.83 -33.72 41.10
N ARG A 306 -49.34 -32.67 41.76
CA ARG A 306 -50.60 -32.73 42.53
C ARG A 306 -51.79 -33.05 41.64
N TRP A 307 -51.84 -32.49 40.44
CA TRP A 307 -52.90 -32.77 39.49
C TRP A 307 -52.88 -34.21 38.96
N LYS A 308 -51.69 -34.74 38.62
CA LYS A 308 -51.53 -36.14 38.21
C LYS A 308 -51.93 -37.12 39.33
N THR A 309 -51.49 -36.88 40.56
CA THR A 309 -51.84 -37.73 41.71
C THR A 309 -53.34 -37.67 42.03
N LYS A 310 -53.97 -36.50 41.97
CA LYS A 310 -55.43 -36.35 42.09
C LYS A 310 -56.19 -37.08 40.97
N ARG A 311 -55.70 -37.05 39.73
CA ARG A 311 -56.28 -37.80 38.61
C ARG A 311 -56.13 -39.31 38.77
N ALA A 312 -54.98 -39.79 39.23
CA ALA A 312 -54.76 -41.21 39.52
C ALA A 312 -55.67 -41.70 40.66
N ALA A 313 -55.81 -40.91 41.74
CA ALA A 313 -56.70 -41.23 42.85
C ALA A 313 -58.21 -41.18 42.48
N LYS A 314 -58.60 -40.33 41.52
CA LYS A 314 -59.97 -40.34 40.97
C LYS A 314 -60.26 -41.58 40.12
N LYS A 315 -59.28 -42.06 39.34
CA LYS A 315 -59.42 -43.31 38.57
C LYS A 315 -59.52 -44.54 39.47
N ALA A 316 -58.73 -44.61 40.54
CA ALA A 316 -58.76 -45.71 41.52
C ALA A 316 -60.00 -45.74 42.44
N LYS A 317 -60.84 -44.68 42.43
CA LYS A 317 -62.14 -44.64 43.14
C LYS A 317 -63.33 -44.94 42.22
N GLN A 318 -63.10 -45.15 40.93
CA GLN A 318 -64.12 -45.48 39.93
C GLN A 318 -64.06 -46.94 39.45
N GLU A 319 -63.08 -47.71 39.94
CA GLU A 319 -63.07 -49.18 39.96
C GLU A 319 -63.58 -49.66 41.33
#